data_AF-A0A830GNX7-F1
#
_entry.id   AF-A0A830GNX7-F1
#
_cell.length_a   1.000
_cell.length_b   1.000
_cell.length_c   1.000
_cell.angle_alpha   90.00
_cell.angle_beta   90.00
_cell.angle_gamma   90.00
#
_symmetry.space_group_name_H-M   'P 1'
#
loop_
_entity.id
_entity.type
_entity.pdbx_description
1 polymer ?
#
loop_
_entity_poly.entity_id
_entity_poly.type
_entity_poly.pdbx_seq_one_letter_code
_entity_poly.pdbx_strand_id
1 'polypeptide(L)'
;MSDRDETVRSLAADIAARPDVADAWTAKSFTDRLLVVELPAECDLPESTVETLRDRGFVGAEEVYDVDGADDAAFAGQLTDARRYRFVDVESRGEHRSYVVE
;
A
#
# COMPACT_ATOMS: atom_id res chain seq x y z
N MET A 1 -16.67 -5.00 10.20
CA MET A 1 -15.83 -3.88 9.76
C MET A 1 -15.25 -3.27 11.00
N SER A 2 -13.94 -3.42 11.19
CA SER A 2 -13.23 -2.76 12.29
C SER A 2 -13.13 -1.26 12.02
N ASP A 3 -13.04 -0.40 13.04
CA ASP A 3 -12.69 1.03 12.91
C ASP A 3 -11.45 1.22 12.01
N ARG A 4 -10.53 0.26 12.03
CA ARG A 4 -9.35 0.26 11.15
C ARG A 4 -9.72 0.08 9.68
N ASP A 5 -10.70 -0.75 9.32
CA ASP A 5 -11.09 -0.98 7.92
C ASP A 5 -11.61 0.30 7.29
N GLU A 6 -12.43 1.04 8.03
CA GLU A 6 -13.00 2.30 7.60
C GLU A 6 -11.93 3.39 7.52
N THR A 7 -11.00 3.42 8.49
CA THR A 7 -9.85 4.33 8.48
C THR A 7 -8.98 4.11 7.24
N VAL A 8 -8.62 2.86 6.94
CA VAL A 8 -7.76 2.54 5.78
C VAL A 8 -8.48 2.82 4.46
N ARG A 9 -9.80 2.58 4.40
CA ARG A 9 -10.60 2.93 3.23
C ARG A 9 -10.71 4.44 3.03
N SER A 10 -10.89 5.21 4.10
CA SER A 10 -10.89 6.67 4.06
C SER A 10 -9.53 7.18 3.58
N LEU A 11 -8.44 6.62 4.09
CA LEU A 11 -7.08 6.98 3.67
C LEU A 11 -6.86 6.71 2.17
N ALA A 12 -7.33 5.57 1.64
CA ALA A 12 -7.27 5.29 0.21
C ALA A 12 -8.04 6.34 -0.61
N ALA A 13 -9.24 6.72 -0.17
CA ALA A 13 -10.02 7.77 -0.84
C ALA A 13 -9.33 9.14 -0.81
N ASP A 14 -8.71 9.50 0.32
CA ASP A 14 -7.95 10.75 0.46
C ASP A 14 -6.72 10.79 -0.45
N ILE A 15 -6.06 9.65 -0.66
CA ILE A 15 -4.91 9.53 -1.58
C ILE A 15 -5.37 9.58 -3.03
N ALA A 16 -6.44 8.86 -3.38
CA ALA A 16 -7.01 8.88 -4.72
C ALA A 16 -7.53 10.27 -5.14
N ALA A 17 -7.87 11.14 -4.18
CA ALA A 17 -8.27 12.51 -4.45
C ALA A 17 -7.10 13.47 -4.78
N ARG A 18 -5.84 13.00 -4.68
CA ARG A 18 -4.68 13.81 -5.01
C ARG A 18 -4.45 13.88 -6.52
N PRO A 19 -4.05 15.03 -7.07
CA PRO A 19 -3.98 15.24 -8.52
C PRO A 19 -2.87 14.45 -9.22
N ASP A 20 -1.85 14.02 -8.48
CA ASP A 20 -0.70 13.23 -8.93
C ASP A 20 -0.92 11.72 -8.80
N VAL A 21 -2.06 11.30 -8.25
CA VAL A 21 -2.44 9.90 -8.08
C VAL A 21 -3.42 9.49 -9.17
N ALA A 22 -3.12 8.39 -9.85
CA ALA A 22 -4.01 7.81 -10.85
C ALA A 22 -5.17 7.06 -10.18
N ASP A 23 -4.88 6.25 -9.16
CA ASP A 23 -5.89 5.59 -8.33
C ASP A 23 -5.28 5.13 -6.99
N ALA A 24 -6.12 4.88 -5.98
CA ALA A 24 -5.70 4.23 -4.74
C ALA A 24 -6.84 3.40 -4.13
N TRP A 25 -6.50 2.19 -3.68
CA TRP A 25 -7.49 1.27 -3.10
C TRP A 25 -6.89 0.33 -2.08
N THR A 26 -7.75 -0.25 -1.27
CA THR A 26 -7.37 -1.28 -0.30
C THR A 26 -7.36 -2.65 -0.96
N ALA A 27 -6.29 -3.42 -0.73
CA ALA A 27 -6.20 -4.82 -1.12
C ALA A 27 -5.85 -5.68 0.10
N LYS A 28 -5.77 -7.00 -0.09
CA LYS A 28 -5.39 -7.94 0.94
C LYS A 28 -4.41 -8.96 0.35
N SER A 29 -3.33 -9.22 1.06
CA SER A 29 -2.44 -10.36 0.84
C SER A 29 -2.95 -11.56 1.65
N PHE A 30 -2.20 -12.68 1.63
CA PHE A 30 -2.58 -13.85 2.43
C PHE A 30 -2.60 -13.56 3.93
N THR A 31 -1.70 -12.70 4.40
CA THR A 31 -1.48 -12.41 5.83
C THR A 31 -1.85 -11.00 6.24
N ASP A 32 -1.91 -10.08 5.28
CA ASP A 32 -1.85 -8.65 5.58
C ASP A 32 -2.86 -7.84 4.77
N ARG A 33 -3.23 -6.69 5.31
CA ARG A 33 -3.95 -5.66 4.57
C ARG A 33 -2.95 -4.79 3.83
N LEU A 34 -3.31 -4.45 2.59
CA LEU A 34 -2.52 -3.59 1.74
C LEU A 34 -3.28 -2.32 1.39
N LEU A 35 -2.55 -1.23 1.28
CA LEU A 35 -2.94 -0.05 0.52
C LEU A 35 -2.15 -0.05 -0.79
N VAL A 36 -2.86 0.03 -1.91
CA VAL A 36 -2.26 0.13 -3.24
C VAL A 36 -2.43 1.56 -3.73
N VAL A 37 -1.34 2.13 -4.24
CA VAL A 37 -1.32 3.47 -4.84
C VAL A 37 -0.78 3.33 -6.25
N GLU A 38 -1.51 3.89 -7.21
CA GLU A 38 -1.08 4.00 -8.60
C GLU A 38 -0.82 5.45 -8.95
N LEU A 39 0.31 5.70 -9.58
CA LEU A 39 0.69 7.00 -10.12
C LEU A 39 0.76 6.87 -11.65
N PRO A 40 0.57 7.96 -12.40
CA PRO A 40 0.88 7.96 -13.82
C PRO A 40 2.30 7.43 -14.08
N ALA A 41 2.52 6.75 -15.21
CA ALA A 41 3.82 6.11 -15.51
C ALA A 41 5.03 7.05 -15.46
N GLU A 42 4.81 8.34 -15.71
CA GLU A 42 5.82 9.39 -15.72
C GLU A 42 6.10 9.97 -14.33
N CYS A 43 5.38 9.52 -13.30
CA CYS A 43 5.47 10.03 -11.94
C CYS A 43 6.09 9.01 -10.99
N ASP A 44 7.03 9.51 -10.18
CA ASP A 44 7.53 8.80 -9.00
C ASP A 44 6.67 9.10 -7.78
N LEU A 45 6.72 8.18 -6.81
CA LEU A 45 6.04 8.33 -5.55
C LEU A 45 6.68 9.45 -4.71
N PRO A 46 5.95 10.51 -4.35
CA PRO A 46 6.51 11.59 -3.57
C PRO A 46 6.94 11.10 -2.18
N GLU A 47 8.14 11.48 -1.74
CA GLU A 47 8.65 11.14 -0.41
C GLU A 47 7.69 11.57 0.71
N SER A 48 7.05 12.73 0.58
CA SER A 48 6.04 13.21 1.52
C SER A 48 4.81 12.30 1.64
N THR A 49 4.44 11.60 0.56
CA THR A 49 3.39 10.58 0.59
C THR A 49 3.86 9.35 1.35
N VAL A 50 5.12 8.92 1.15
CA VAL A 50 5.73 7.82 1.89
C VAL A 50 5.78 8.12 3.39
N GLU A 51 6.24 9.31 3.77
CA GLU A 51 6.30 9.74 5.17
C GLU A 51 4.90 9.78 5.80
N THR A 52 3.92 10.37 5.11
CA THR A 52 2.53 10.43 5.57
C THR A 52 1.95 9.03 5.80
N LEU A 53 2.25 8.08 4.91
CA LEU A 53 1.82 6.70 5.03
C LEU A 53 2.50 6.02 6.21
N ARG A 54 3.81 6.22 6.36
CA ARG A 54 4.60 5.67 7.46
C ARG A 54 4.12 6.14 8.83
N ASP A 55 3.81 7.43 8.97
CA ASP A 55 3.25 8.01 10.19
C ASP A 55 1.88 7.43 10.56
N ARG A 56 1.17 6.85 9.57
CA ARG A 56 -0.13 6.18 9.75
C ARG A 56 -0.03 4.65 9.83
N GLY A 57 1.18 4.12 9.99
CA GLY A 57 1.41 2.67 10.13
C GLY A 57 1.43 1.91 8.81
N PHE A 58 1.70 2.59 7.69
CA PHE A 58 1.87 1.95 6.38
C PHE A 58 3.33 1.91 5.97
N VAL A 59 3.86 0.70 5.75
CA VAL A 59 5.26 0.49 5.34
C VAL A 59 5.28 -0.17 3.96
N GLY A 60 6.28 0.15 3.14
CA GLY A 60 6.44 -0.45 1.82
C GLY A 60 6.43 -1.97 1.88
N ALA A 61 5.68 -2.61 0.98
CA ALA A 61 5.50 -4.05 1.00
C ALA A 61 6.80 -4.82 0.77
N GLU A 62 7.70 -4.32 -0.08
CA GLU A 62 8.99 -4.97 -0.35
C GLU A 62 9.89 -4.92 0.90
N GLU A 63 9.84 -3.83 1.68
CA GLU A 63 10.52 -3.74 2.99
C GLU A 63 9.93 -4.72 4.01
N VAL A 64 8.60 -4.86 4.08
CA VAL A 64 7.94 -5.74 5.05
C VAL A 64 8.12 -7.23 4.73
N TYR A 65 8.22 -7.56 3.43
CA TYR A 65 8.44 -8.91 2.95
C TYR A 65 9.92 -9.26 2.77
N ASP A 66 10.83 -8.32 3.09
CA ASP A 66 12.29 -8.48 3.01
C ASP A 66 12.72 -8.98 1.61
N VAL A 67 12.19 -8.34 0.57
CA VAL A 67 12.47 -8.71 -0.81
C VAL A 67 13.82 -8.11 -1.20
N ASP A 68 14.84 -8.97 -1.27
CA ASP A 68 16.18 -8.61 -1.69
C ASP A 68 16.20 -7.94 -3.08
N GLY A 69 16.86 -6.78 -3.18
CA GLY A 69 17.11 -6.09 -4.45
C GLY A 69 16.00 -5.14 -4.91
N ALA A 70 15.01 -4.84 -4.06
CA ALA A 70 14.07 -3.75 -4.33
C ALA A 70 14.76 -2.39 -4.11
N ASP A 71 14.94 -1.61 -5.17
CA ASP A 71 15.47 -0.24 -5.10
C ASP A 71 14.49 0.74 -4.40
N ASP A 72 13.21 0.38 -4.34
CA ASP A 72 12.13 1.14 -3.69
C ASP A 72 11.27 0.18 -2.86
N ALA A 73 11.18 0.47 -1.56
CA ALA A 73 10.49 -0.33 -0.55
C ALA A 73 9.00 -0.57 -0.85
N ALA A 74 8.35 0.29 -1.63
CA ALA A 74 6.93 0.18 -1.95
C ALA A 74 6.67 -0.20 -3.41
N PHE A 75 7.66 -0.13 -4.30
CA PHE A 75 7.44 -0.32 -5.74
C PHE A 75 7.07 -1.77 -6.07
N ALA A 76 5.90 -1.95 -6.67
CA ALA A 76 5.33 -3.24 -7.02
C ALA A 76 5.36 -3.52 -8.54
N GLY A 77 5.81 -2.56 -9.34
CA GLY A 77 6.00 -2.71 -10.77
C GLY A 77 5.42 -1.57 -11.62
N GLN A 78 5.81 -1.61 -12.90
CA GLN A 78 5.35 -0.72 -13.95
C GLN A 78 4.23 -1.40 -14.76
N LEU A 79 3.11 -0.70 -14.92
CA LEU A 79 2.04 -1.02 -15.85
C LEU A 79 2.20 -0.18 -17.13
N THR A 80 1.37 -0.44 -18.14
CA THR A 80 1.39 0.28 -19.42
C THR A 80 1.29 1.81 -19.25
N ASP A 81 0.49 2.25 -18.28
CA ASP A 81 0.09 3.65 -18.08
C ASP A 81 0.27 4.13 -16.62
N ALA A 82 0.70 3.25 -15.72
CA ALA A 82 0.83 3.57 -14.30
C ALA A 82 2.02 2.86 -13.62
N ARG A 83 2.49 3.43 -12.52
CA ARG A 83 3.41 2.79 -11.57
C ARG A 83 2.64 2.40 -10.33
N ARG A 84 2.80 1.15 -9.91
CA ARG A 84 2.08 0.60 -8.76
C ARG A 84 2.99 0.51 -7.55
N TYR A 85 2.48 0.98 -6.42
CA TYR A 85 3.13 0.90 -5.13
C TYR A 85 2.21 0.19 -4.14
N ARG A 86 2.80 -0.61 -3.24
CA ARG A 86 2.09 -1.39 -2.23
C ARG A 86 2.64 -1.07 -0.86
N PHE A 87 1.73 -0.84 0.07
CA PHE A 87 2.05 -0.61 1.48
C PHE A 87 1.27 -1.57 2.36
N VAL A 88 1.94 -2.14 3.35
CA VAL A 88 1.34 -3.02 4.36
C VAL A 88 0.88 -2.17 5.55
N ASP A 89 -0.36 -2.38 5.98
CA ASP A 89 -0.83 -1.89 7.27
C ASP A 89 -0.19 -2.73 8.40
N VAL A 90 0.87 -2.21 9.01
CA VAL A 90 1.63 -2.95 10.03
C VAL A 90 0.91 -3.02 11.38
N GLU A 91 -0.08 -2.14 11.60
CA GLU A 91 -0.88 -2.13 12.84
C GLU A 91 -1.87 -3.31 12.88
N SER A 92 -2.35 -3.78 11.73
CA SER A 92 -3.25 -4.94 11.60
C SER A 92 -2.56 -6.21 11.08
N ARG A 93 -1.22 -6.25 11.14
CA ARG A 93 -0.43 -7.34 10.58
C ARG A 93 -0.80 -8.69 11.21
N GLY A 94 -1.04 -9.70 10.39
CA GLY A 94 -1.37 -11.04 10.86
C GLY A 94 -2.80 -11.24 11.38
N GLU A 95 -3.61 -10.18 11.55
CA GLU A 95 -5.05 -10.30 11.85
C GLU A 95 -5.81 -10.97 10.70
N HIS A 96 -5.22 -10.95 9.51
CA HIS A 96 -5.81 -11.48 8.28
C HIS A 96 -5.42 -12.94 7.98
N ARG A 97 -4.64 -13.60 8.86
CA ARG A 97 -4.28 -15.03 8.75
C ARG A 97 -5.52 -15.90 8.76
N SER A 98 -5.98 -16.25 7.57
CA SER A 98 -6.89 -17.38 7.37
C SER A 98 -6.04 -18.65 7.43
N TYR A 99 -6.12 -19.42 8.52
CA TYR A 99 -5.60 -20.79 8.51
C TYR A 99 -6.44 -21.60 7.53
N VAL A 100 -5.85 -22.04 6.42
CA VAL A 100 -6.38 -23.18 5.67
C VAL A 100 -5.99 -24.40 6.49
N VAL A 101 -6.95 -24.98 7.21
CA VAL A 101 -6.79 -26.29 7.84
C VAL A 101 -7.00 -27.31 6.71
N GLU A 102 -6.02 -28.19 6.51
CA GLU A 102 -6.03 -29.26 5.51
C GLU A 102 -7.24 -30.19 5.65
#